data_AF-A0A971CMU3-F1
#
_entry.id   AF-A0A971CMU3-F1
#
_cell.length_a   1.000
_cell.length_b   1.000
_cell.length_c   1.000
_cell.angle_alpha   90.00
_cell.angle_beta   90.00
_cell.angle_gamma   90.00
#
_symmetry.space_group_name_H-M   'P 1'
#
loop_
_entity.id
_entity.type
_entity.pdbx_description
1 polymer ?
#
loop_
_entity_poly.entity_id
_entity_poly.type
_entity_poly.pdbx_seq_one_letter_code
_entity_poly.pdbx_strand_id
1 'polypeptide(L)'
;MKHLPLALLLAAAFAFLTPAFAEAPALKAAEAAAIAQADLASRGLEETIHIVEVNYKKGTLLTGPEYWEVLWNKEFTAQTEGRNEIGLRIAMDGTYKRAVR
;
A
#
# COMPACT_ATOMS: atom_id res chain seq x y z
N MET A 1 -41.81 9.32 -35.21
CA MET A 1 -40.43 8.77 -35.33
C MET A 1 -39.37 9.88 -35.47
N LYS A 2 -39.34 10.92 -34.61
CA LYS A 2 -38.42 12.07 -34.78
C LYS A 2 -37.55 12.39 -33.54
N HIS A 3 -37.59 11.58 -32.49
CA HIS A 3 -36.87 11.85 -31.23
C HIS A 3 -35.61 10.99 -31.02
N LEU A 4 -35.38 10.02 -31.93
CA LEU A 4 -34.27 9.07 -31.85
C LEU A 4 -32.86 9.72 -31.86
N PRO A 5 -32.58 10.83 -32.57
CA PRO A 5 -31.22 11.39 -32.58
C PRO A 5 -30.87 12.16 -31.29
N LEU A 6 -31.87 12.71 -30.58
CA LEU A 6 -31.63 13.52 -29.39
C LEU A 6 -31.27 12.66 -28.16
N ALA A 7 -31.91 11.50 -28.02
CA ALA A 7 -31.60 10.55 -26.94
C ALA A 7 -30.18 9.97 -27.06
N LEU A 8 -29.68 9.78 -28.29
CA LEU A 8 -28.33 9.26 -28.53
C LEU A 8 -27.24 10.30 -28.20
N LEU A 9 -27.51 11.58 -28.48
CA LEU A 9 -26.63 12.71 -28.15
C LEU A 9 -26.55 12.95 -26.63
N LEU A 10 -27.65 12.76 -25.90
CA LEU A 10 -27.66 12.92 -24.44
C LEU A 10 -26.91 11.79 -23.72
N ALA A 11 -26.98 10.56 -24.24
CA ALA A 11 -26.22 9.42 -23.71
C ALA A 11 -24.71 9.54 -23.95
N ALA A 12 -24.29 10.12 -25.08
CA ALA A 12 -22.88 10.36 -25.38
C ALA A 12 -22.24 11.45 -24.48
N ALA A 13 -23.02 12.42 -23.99
CA ALA A 13 -22.54 13.46 -23.09
C ALA A 13 -22.29 12.95 -21.65
N PHE A 14 -22.95 11.87 -21.23
CA PHE A 14 -22.81 11.33 -19.88
C PHE A 14 -21.58 10.43 -19.71
N ALA A 15 -21.02 9.91 -20.80
CA ALA A 15 -19.84 9.03 -20.78
C ALA A 15 -18.52 9.75 -20.44
N PHE A 16 -18.49 11.08 -20.47
CA PHE A 16 -17.29 11.88 -20.20
C PHE A 16 -17.19 12.43 -18.76
N LEU A 17 -18.16 12.13 -17.88
CA LEU A 17 -18.26 12.78 -16.57
C LEU A 17 -17.64 12.02 -15.40
N THR A 18 -17.02 10.86 -15.62
CA THR A 18 -16.27 10.20 -14.55
C THR A 18 -14.79 10.21 -14.87
N PRO A 19 -14.04 11.25 -14.43
CA PRO A 19 -12.62 11.06 -14.19
C PRO A 19 -12.53 9.94 -13.15
N ALA A 20 -12.07 8.77 -13.58
CA ALA A 20 -11.59 7.75 -12.67
C ALA A 20 -10.32 8.32 -12.01
N PHE A 21 -10.51 9.18 -11.01
CA PHE A 21 -9.43 9.59 -10.15
C PHE A 21 -8.93 8.33 -9.48
N ALA A 22 -7.71 7.92 -9.80
CA ALA A 22 -7.02 6.93 -8.99
C ALA A 22 -6.93 7.51 -7.58
N GLU A 23 -7.71 6.93 -6.67
CA GLU A 23 -7.72 7.34 -5.27
C GLU A 23 -6.30 7.21 -4.73
N ALA A 24 -5.75 8.31 -4.22
CA ALA A 24 -4.42 8.30 -3.65
C ALA A 24 -4.44 7.44 -2.38
N PRO A 25 -3.37 6.68 -2.08
CA PRO A 25 -3.28 5.93 -0.83
C PRO A 25 -3.51 6.86 0.36
N ALA A 26 -4.37 6.44 1.30
CA ALA A 26 -4.72 7.27 2.45
C ALA A 26 -3.51 7.56 3.36
N LEU A 27 -2.56 6.61 3.45
CA LEU A 27 -1.26 6.78 4.10
C LEU A 27 -0.18 7.03 3.04
N LYS A 28 0.67 8.05 3.23
CA LYS A 28 1.76 8.35 2.30
C LYS A 28 2.94 7.40 2.50
N ALA A 29 3.72 7.16 1.44
CA ALA A 29 4.95 6.35 1.51
C ALA A 29 5.93 6.84 2.59
N ALA A 30 6.06 8.16 2.77
CA ALA A 30 6.93 8.74 3.79
C ALA A 30 6.45 8.45 5.22
N GLU A 31 5.13 8.42 5.44
CA GLU A 31 4.54 8.08 6.74
C GLU A 31 4.73 6.59 7.04
N ALA A 32 4.57 5.72 6.04
CA ALA A 32 4.90 4.31 6.15
C ALA A 32 6.39 4.09 6.48
N ALA A 33 7.30 4.81 5.82
CA ALA A 33 8.73 4.76 6.13
C ALA A 33 9.02 5.24 7.57
N ALA A 34 8.34 6.30 8.03
CA ALA A 34 8.50 6.81 9.39
C ALA A 34 8.01 5.80 10.45
N ILE A 35 6.88 5.12 10.22
CA ILE A 35 6.39 4.04 11.08
C ILE A 35 7.41 2.89 11.15
N ALA A 36 7.95 2.48 10.00
CA ALA A 36 8.97 1.44 9.94
C ALA A 36 10.27 1.84 10.66
N GLN A 37 10.71 3.09 10.50
CA GLN A 37 11.89 3.60 11.19
C GLN A 37 11.68 3.65 12.71
N ALA A 38 10.49 4.05 13.16
CA ALA A 38 10.14 4.06 14.58
C ALA A 38 10.13 2.64 15.18
N ASP A 39 9.65 1.64 14.41
CA ASP A 39 9.72 0.24 14.83
C ASP A 39 11.16 -0.24 15.02
N LEU A 40 12.04 0.02 14.04
CA LEU A 40 13.47 -0.34 14.14
C LEU A 40 14.13 0.33 15.35
N ALA A 41 13.88 1.63 15.54
CA ALA A 41 14.39 2.40 16.68
C ALA A 41 13.92 1.83 18.03
N SER A 42 12.64 1.48 18.14
CA SER A 42 12.09 0.89 19.37
C SER A 42 12.74 -0.45 19.74
N ARG A 43 13.40 -1.11 18.78
CA ARG A 43 14.06 -2.42 18.93
C ARG A 43 15.57 -2.32 18.96
N GLY A 44 16.15 -1.12 18.83
CA GLY A 44 17.61 -0.92 18.77
C GLY A 44 18.25 -1.52 17.50
N LEU A 45 17.52 -1.57 16.39
CA LEU A 45 17.96 -2.16 15.12
C LEU A 45 18.38 -1.12 14.07
N GLU A 46 18.11 0.16 14.30
CA GLU A 46 18.27 1.29 13.38
C GLU A 46 19.69 1.49 12.84
N GLU A 47 20.70 1.04 13.59
CA GLU A 47 22.12 1.12 13.19
C GLU A 47 22.55 -0.01 12.24
N THR A 48 21.75 -1.08 12.11
CA THR A 48 22.16 -2.29 11.36
C THR A 48 21.15 -2.75 10.30
N ILE A 49 19.89 -2.37 10.49
CA ILE A 49 18.78 -2.64 9.60
C ILE A 49 18.30 -1.31 9.04
N HIS A 50 18.22 -1.22 7.71
CA HIS A 50 17.84 0.01 7.02
C HIS A 50 16.72 -0.27 6.02
N ILE A 51 15.83 0.71 5.83
CA ILE A 51 14.80 0.69 4.80
C ILE A 51 15.49 0.85 3.44
N VAL A 52 15.26 -0.09 2.51
CA VAL A 52 15.78 -0.02 1.14
C VAL A 52 14.69 0.17 0.10
N GLU A 53 13.47 -0.27 0.39
CA GLU A 53 12.33 -0.14 -0.52
C GLU A 53 11.05 0.16 0.26
N VAL A 54 10.19 0.98 -0.36
CA VAL A 54 8.83 1.26 0.12
C VAL A 54 7.90 1.11 -1.07
N ASN A 55 7.17 0.00 -1.12
CA ASN A 55 6.38 -0.43 -2.28
C ASN A 55 4.89 -0.40 -1.94
N TYR A 56 4.10 0.31 -2.76
CA TYR A 56 2.64 0.24 -2.62
C TYR A 56 2.12 -1.09 -3.18
N LYS A 57 1.34 -1.81 -2.37
CA LYS A 57 0.68 -3.05 -2.77
C LYS A 57 -0.82 -2.81 -2.78
N LYS A 58 -1.39 -2.85 -3.99
CA LYS A 58 -2.84 -2.77 -4.16
C LYS A 58 -3.49 -4.01 -3.55
N GLY A 59 -4.55 -3.79 -2.79
CA GLY A 59 -5.37 -4.86 -2.27
C GLY A 59 -6.12 -5.59 -3.38
N THR A 60 -6.38 -6.88 -3.17
CA THR A 60 -7.25 -7.69 -4.02
C THR A 60 -8.14 -8.55 -3.14
N LEU A 61 -9.17 -9.18 -3.72
CA LEU A 61 -10.02 -10.11 -2.98
C LEU A 61 -9.22 -11.25 -2.30
N LEU A 62 -8.09 -11.65 -2.90
CA LEU A 62 -7.23 -12.73 -2.42
C LEU A 62 -6.12 -12.23 -1.48
N THR A 63 -5.60 -11.03 -1.71
CA THR A 63 -4.45 -10.48 -0.99
C THR A 63 -4.85 -9.56 0.17
N GLY A 64 -6.15 -9.27 0.31
CA GLY A 64 -6.68 -8.39 1.35
C GLY A 64 -6.63 -6.91 0.98
N PRO A 65 -6.76 -6.00 1.96
CA PRO A 65 -6.71 -4.56 1.72
C PRO A 65 -5.33 -4.12 1.21
N GLU A 66 -5.28 -2.91 0.66
CA GLU A 66 -4.03 -2.27 0.25
C GLU A 66 -3.11 -1.95 1.44
N TYR A 67 -1.81 -1.97 1.19
CA TYR A 67 -0.79 -1.71 2.20
C TYR A 67 0.50 -1.20 1.55
N TRP A 68 1.36 -0.58 2.36
CA TRP A 68 2.76 -0.34 2.03
C TRP A 68 3.61 -1.50 2.49
N GLU A 69 4.41 -2.06 1.59
CA GLU A 69 5.45 -3.03 1.90
C GLU A 69 6.78 -2.29 2.05
N VAL A 70 7.30 -2.22 3.26
CA VAL A 70 8.60 -1.61 3.58
C VAL A 70 9.61 -2.74 3.76
N LEU A 71 10.68 -2.75 2.98
CA LEU A 71 11.68 -3.83 2.99
C LEU A 71 13.01 -3.38 3.59
N TRP A 72 13.65 -4.33 4.26
CA TRP A 72 14.95 -4.18 4.91
C TRP A 72 16.12 -4.46 3.96
N ASN A 73 17.28 -3.87 4.26
CA ASN A 73 18.55 -4.15 3.57
C ASN A 73 19.01 -5.62 3.71
N LYS A 74 18.62 -6.30 4.79
CA LYS A 74 18.89 -7.72 5.01
C LYS A 74 17.79 -8.33 5.86
N GLU A 75 17.65 -9.65 5.73
CA GLU A 75 16.77 -10.41 6.60
C GLU A 75 17.42 -10.68 7.96
N PHE A 76 16.59 -10.90 8.97
CA PHE A 76 17.04 -11.33 10.29
C PHE A 76 15.99 -12.20 10.97
N THR A 77 16.36 -12.93 12.02
CA THR A 77 15.46 -13.86 12.70
C THR A 77 14.18 -13.15 13.15
N ALA A 78 13.03 -13.62 12.66
CA ALA A 78 11.74 -13.08 13.07
C ALA A 78 11.39 -13.52 14.49
N GLN A 79 10.38 -12.88 15.07
CA GLN A 79 9.74 -13.38 16.30
C GLN A 79 9.01 -14.71 16.08
N THR A 80 8.63 -15.02 14.83
CA THR A 80 8.02 -16.30 14.47
C THR A 80 9.10 -17.35 14.23
N GLU A 81 8.98 -18.49 14.92
CA GLU A 81 9.95 -19.58 14.84
C GLU A 81 10.14 -20.08 13.39
N GLY A 82 11.41 -20.25 12.99
CA GLY A 82 11.78 -20.75 11.66
C GLY A 82 11.57 -19.77 10.51
N ARG A 83 11.28 -18.49 10.79
CA ARG A 83 11.04 -17.46 9.77
C ARG A 83 12.02 -16.31 9.89
N ASN A 84 12.31 -15.67 8.77
CA ASN A 84 13.11 -14.45 8.73
C ASN A 84 12.22 -13.24 8.44
N GLU A 85 12.42 -12.17 9.21
CA GLU A 85 11.79 -10.88 9.00
C GLU A 85 12.52 -10.16 7.86
N ILE A 86 11.75 -9.72 6.87
CA ILE A 86 12.27 -9.03 5.67
C ILE A 86 11.72 -7.62 5.51
N GLY A 87 10.73 -7.24 6.33
CA GLY A 87 10.05 -5.96 6.20
C GLY A 87 8.83 -5.82 7.09
N LEU A 88 8.06 -4.75 6.85
CA LEU A 88 6.72 -4.54 7.38
C LEU A 88 5.69 -4.41 6.26
N ARG A 89 4.48 -4.86 6.57
CA ARG A 89 3.27 -4.52 5.82
C ARG A 89 2.46 -3.54 6.65
N ILE A 90 2.39 -2.30 6.18
CA ILE A 90 1.75 -1.18 6.87
C ILE A 90 0.43 -0.89 6.17
N ALA A 91 -0.68 -1.13 6.85
CA ALA A 91 -2.00 -0.84 6.35
C ALA A 91 -2.24 0.67 6.27
N MET A 92 -3.25 1.07 5.51
CA MET A 92 -3.56 2.49 5.29
C MET A 92 -4.07 3.23 6.54
N ASP A 93 -4.41 2.51 7.61
CA ASP A 93 -4.72 3.07 8.93
C ASP A 93 -3.50 3.24 9.83
N GLY A 94 -2.29 2.90 9.33
CA GLY A 94 -1.04 2.97 10.07
C GLY A 94 -0.72 1.75 10.95
N THR A 95 -1.63 0.78 11.07
CA THR A 95 -1.32 -0.50 11.71
C THR A 95 -0.37 -1.32 10.84
N TYR A 96 0.42 -2.21 11.43
CA TYR A 96 1.37 -3.00 10.66
C TYR A 96 1.56 -4.43 11.16
N LYS A 97 2.05 -5.28 10.25
CA LYS A 97 2.44 -6.68 10.51
C LYS A 97 3.83 -6.95 9.95
N ARG A 98 4.50 -7.97 10.49
CA ARG A 98 5.80 -8.43 10.00
C ARG A 98 5.66 -9.07 8.63
N ALA A 99 6.47 -8.64 7.67
CA ALA A 99 6.68 -9.38 6.45
C ALA A 99 7.76 -10.42 6.73
N VAL A 100 7.40 -11.70 6.61
CA VAL A 100 8.29 -12.82 6.90
C VAL A 100 8.35 -13.80 5.73
N ARG A 101 9.49 -14.44 5.54
CA ARG A 101 9.68 -15.55 4.59
C ARG A 101 10.21 -16.78 5.28
#